data_AF-A0A1I3QUB1-F1
#
_entry.id   AF-A0A1I3QUB1-F1
#
_cell.length_a   1.000
_cell.length_b   1.000
_cell.length_c   1.000
_cell.angle_alpha   90.00
_cell.angle_beta   90.00
_cell.angle_gamma   90.00
#
_symmetry.space_group_name_H-M   'P 1'
#
loop_
_entity.id
_entity.type
_entity.pdbx_description
1 polymer ?
#
loop_
_entity_poly.entity_id
_entity_poly.type
_entity_poly.pdbx_seq_one_letter_code
_entity_poly.pdbx_strand_id
1 'polypeptide(L)'
;MRTIAELPHPDFKITLFAMNQKFILKFEQGTLEQVYKIAEVDLTDGANGVLQLIDDDFTKSVSQRFDEMRQSFISAYKRHEY
;
A
#
# COMPACT_ATOMS: atom_id res chain seq x y z
N MET A 1 9.35 12.96 4.98
CA MET A 1 8.35 11.90 5.21
C MET A 1 8.67 11.24 6.54
N ARG A 2 7.72 11.19 7.48
CA ARG A 2 7.90 10.56 8.80
C ARG A 2 7.12 9.25 8.85
N THR A 3 7.74 8.15 9.27
CA THR A 3 7.03 6.89 9.55
C THR A 3 6.17 7.06 10.80
N ILE A 4 4.90 6.68 10.69
CA ILE A 4 3.91 6.74 11.78
C ILE A 4 3.70 5.35 12.39
N ALA A 5 3.54 4.34 11.54
CA ALA A 5 3.35 2.96 11.98
C ALA A 5 3.88 1.98 10.93
N GLU A 6 4.28 0.79 11.38
CA GLU A 6 4.53 -0.37 10.55
C GLU A 6 3.67 -1.52 11.07
N LEU A 7 2.93 -2.18 10.18
CA LEU A 7 2.10 -3.33 10.55
C LEU A 7 2.68 -4.61 9.93
N PRO A 8 2.80 -5.70 10.72
CA PRO A 8 3.20 -6.98 10.19
C PRO A 8 2.06 -7.60 9.37
N HIS A 9 2.39 -8.13 8.19
CA HIS A 9 1.50 -8.98 7.41
C HIS A 9 2.36 -10.08 6.75
N PRO A 10 1.87 -11.33 6.63
CA PRO A 10 2.68 -12.45 6.14
C PRO A 10 3.20 -12.25 4.71
N ASP A 11 2.40 -11.60 3.85
CA ASP A 11 2.68 -11.56 2.41
C ASP A 11 3.32 -10.25 1.91
N PHE A 12 3.26 -9.16 2.69
CA PHE A 12 3.75 -7.85 2.29
C PHE A 12 3.97 -6.96 3.51
N LYS A 13 4.84 -5.95 3.37
CA LYS A 13 5.06 -4.96 4.42
C LYS A 13 4.02 -3.84 4.32
N ILE A 14 3.48 -3.40 5.44
CA ILE A 14 2.57 -2.26 5.52
C ILE A 14 3.26 -1.13 6.29
N THR A 15 3.34 0.05 5.70
CA THR A 15 3.91 1.24 6.35
C THR A 15 3.00 2.44 6.16
N LEU A 16 2.68 3.10 7.27
CA LEU A 16 1.97 4.37 7.28
C LEU A 16 2.98 5.50 7.46
N PHE A 17 3.01 6.44 6.53
CA PHE A 17 3.78 7.67 6.64
C PHE A 17 2.89 8.89 6.79
N ALA A 18 3.43 9.96 7.35
CA ALA A 18 2.86 11.31 7.25
C ALA A 18 3.82 12.22 6.48
N MET A 19 3.28 12.95 5.51
CA MET A 19 4.02 13.97 4.76
C MET A 19 3.06 14.97 4.14
N ASN A 20 3.33 16.27 4.33
CA ASN A 20 2.59 17.36 3.70
C ASN A 20 1.07 17.27 3.91
N GLN A 21 0.63 17.12 5.17
CA GLN A 21 -0.78 17.03 5.57
C GLN A 21 -1.53 15.84 4.92
N LYS A 22 -0.78 14.79 4.57
CA LYS A 22 -1.31 13.55 4.04
C LYS A 22 -0.74 12.37 4.80
N PHE A 23 -1.62 11.42 5.07
CA PHE A 23 -1.21 10.07 5.35
C PHE A 23 -0.94 9.32 4.04
N ILE A 24 0.14 8.56 4.03
CA ILE A 24 0.56 7.73 2.91
C ILE A 24 0.62 6.30 3.41
N LEU A 25 -0.39 5.51 3.05
CA LEU A 25 -0.44 4.08 3.33
C LEU A 25 0.26 3.35 2.19
N LYS A 26 1.38 2.71 2.50
CA LYS A 26 2.22 1.99 1.56
C LYS A 26 2.19 0.50 1.87
N PHE A 27 1.98 -0.30 0.83
CA PHE A 27 2.15 -1.75 0.84
C PHE A 27 3.33 -2.10 -0.06
N GLU A 28 4.20 -3.00 0.39
CA GLU A 28 5.41 -3.41 -0.34
C GLU A 28 5.51 -4.93 -0.44
N GLN A 29 5.65 -5.46 -1.66
CA GLN A 29 5.87 -6.88 -1.93
C GLN A 29 7.02 -7.06 -2.93
N GLY A 30 8.22 -7.36 -2.42
CA GLY A 30 9.43 -7.45 -3.23
C GLY A 30 9.77 -6.12 -3.89
N THR A 31 9.71 -6.07 -5.22
CA THR A 31 9.98 -4.85 -6.01
C THR A 31 8.74 -4.03 -6.34
N LEU A 32 7.56 -4.46 -5.88
CA LEU A 32 6.29 -3.80 -6.15
C LEU A 32 5.82 -3.02 -4.94
N GLU A 33 5.23 -1.85 -5.18
CA GLU A 33 4.59 -1.03 -4.15
C GLU A 33 3.19 -0.57 -4.58
N GLN A 34 2.26 -0.58 -3.63
CA GLN A 34 0.95 0.06 -3.77
C GLN A 34 0.86 1.20 -2.76
N VAL A 35 0.49 2.41 -3.21
CA VAL A 35 0.48 3.62 -2.38
C VAL A 35 -0.88 4.31 -2.43
N TYR A 36 -1.48 4.49 -1.27
CA TYR A 36 -2.74 5.19 -1.07
C TYR A 36 -2.49 6.46 -0.26
N LYS A 37 -2.93 7.61 -0.78
CA LYS A 37 -2.73 8.93 -0.13
C LYS A 37 -4.07 9.46 0.34
N ILE A 38 -4.14 9.83 1.61
CA ILE A 38 -5.36 10.30 2.27
C ILE A 38 -5.03 11.65 2.90
N ALA A 39 -5.86 12.67 2.67
CA ALA A 39 -5.66 13.95 3.34
C ALA A 39 -5.99 13.82 4.83
N GLU A 40 -5.19 14.44 5.69
CA GLU A 40 -5.40 14.36 7.14
C GLU A 40 -6.78 14.93 7.54
N VAL A 41 -7.28 15.91 6.78
CA VAL A 41 -8.58 16.56 6.99
C VAL A 41 -9.77 15.65 6.70
N ASP A 42 -9.58 14.58 5.91
CA ASP A 42 -10.65 13.64 5.53
C ASP A 42 -10.84 12.53 6.59
N LEU A 43 -10.01 12.53 7.64
CA LEU A 43 -10.00 11.50 8.68
C LEU A 43 -10.38 12.09 10.02
N THR A 44 -11.45 11.57 10.61
CA THR A 44 -11.94 12.00 11.92
C THR A 44 -11.02 11.60 13.08
N ASP A 45 -10.23 10.53 12.92
CA ASP A 45 -9.35 9.96 13.96
C ASP A 45 -7.87 9.90 13.51
N GLY A 46 -7.47 10.83 12.62
CA GLY A 46 -6.10 10.95 12.15
C GLY A 46 -5.49 9.61 11.69
N ALA A 47 -4.32 9.26 12.24
CA ALA A 47 -3.62 8.02 11.87
C ALA A 47 -4.40 6.75 12.22
N ASN A 48 -5.13 6.73 13.34
CA ASN A 48 -5.95 5.58 13.74
C ASN A 48 -7.08 5.34 12.76
N GLY A 49 -7.67 6.41 12.22
CA GLY A 49 -8.66 6.31 11.15
C GLY A 49 -8.12 5.58 9.91
N VAL A 50 -6.84 5.78 9.56
CA VAL A 50 -6.20 5.03 8.47
C VAL A 50 -6.02 3.56 8.82
N LEU A 51 -5.63 3.25 10.07
CA LEU A 51 -5.44 1.87 10.50
C LEU A 51 -6.75 1.07 10.47
N GLN A 52 -7.88 1.71 10.73
CA GLN A 52 -9.22 1.09 10.61
C GLN A 52 -9.58 0.72 9.17
N LEU A 53 -8.98 1.36 8.16
CA LEU A 53 -9.18 1.01 6.75
C LEU A 53 -8.42 -0.28 6.35
N ILE A 54 -7.50 -0.76 7.18
CA ILE A 54 -6.69 -1.95 6.92
C ILE A 54 -7.42 -3.17 7.48
N ASP A 55 -8.54 -3.50 6.84
CA ASP A 55 -9.33 -4.69 7.17
C ASP A 55 -8.97 -5.90 6.28
N ASP A 56 -9.58 -7.04 6.58
CA ASP A 56 -9.32 -8.31 5.89
C ASP A 56 -9.72 -8.25 4.40
N ASP A 57 -10.81 -7.54 4.06
CA ASP A 57 -11.29 -7.42 2.68
C ASP A 57 -10.34 -6.54 1.85
N PHE A 58 -9.88 -5.44 2.42
CA PHE A 58 -8.93 -4.54 1.77
C PHE A 58 -7.55 -5.20 1.63
N THR A 59 -7.05 -5.85 2.67
CA THR A 59 -5.75 -6.55 2.61
C THR A 59 -5.77 -7.70 1.59
N LYS A 60 -6.87 -8.44 1.49
CA LYS A 60 -7.08 -9.45 0.44
C LYS A 60 -7.06 -8.82 -0.95
N SER A 61 -7.73 -7.68 -1.13
CA SER A 61 -7.75 -6.94 -2.40
C SER A 61 -6.35 -6.41 -2.77
N VAL A 62 -5.58 -5.93 -1.79
CA VAL A 62 -4.18 -5.52 -1.97
C VAL A 62 -3.33 -6.71 -2.43
N SER A 63 -3.49 -7.88 -1.81
CA SER A 63 -2.78 -9.10 -2.21
C SER A 63 -3.06 -9.47 -3.68
N GLN A 64 -4.33 -9.50 -4.08
CA GLN A 64 -4.74 -9.77 -5.47
C GLN A 64 -4.14 -8.76 -6.45
N ARG A 65 -4.13 -7.47 -6.09
CA ARG A 65 -3.53 -6.43 -6.92
C ARG A 65 -2.03 -6.62 -7.13
N PHE A 66 -1.29 -7.11 -6.14
CA PHE A 66 0.12 -7.41 -6.34
C PHE A 66 0.33 -8.51 -7.37
N ASP A 67 -0.52 -9.53 -7.38
CA ASP A 67 -0.45 -10.59 -8.39
C ASP A 67 -0.74 -10.04 -9.80
N GLU A 68 -1.77 -9.21 -9.94
CA GLU A 68 -2.09 -8.54 -11.21
C GLU A 68 -0.98 -7.61 -11.69
N MET A 69 -0.40 -6.80 -10.79
CA MET A 69 0.73 -5.92 -11.08
C MET A 69 1.93 -6.74 -11.58
N ARG A 70 2.26 -7.84 -10.89
CA ARG A 70 3.36 -8.73 -11.27
C ARG A 70 3.13 -9.35 -12.63
N GLN A 71 1.95 -9.91 -12.88
CA GLN A 71 1.61 -10.51 -14.17
C GLN A 71 1.68 -9.50 -15.31
N SER A 72 1.15 -8.29 -15.09
CA SER A 72 1.18 -7.21 -16.07
C SER A 72 2.60 -6.77 -16.40
N PHE A 73 3.44 -6.59 -15.38
CA PHE A 73 4.83 -6.20 -15.55
C PHE A 73 5.65 -7.27 -16.28
N ILE A 74 5.56 -8.54 -15.86
CA ILE A 74 6.24 -9.66 -16.51
C ILE A 74 5.81 -9.77 -17.97
N SER A 75 4.52 -9.62 -18.26
CA SER A 75 4.00 -9.70 -19.62
C SER A 75 4.53 -8.56 -20.50
N ALA A 76 4.64 -7.34 -19.96
CA ALA A 76 5.25 -6.22 -20.67
C ALA A 76 6.74 -6.44 -20.91
N TYR A 77 7.47 -6.87 -19.87
CA TYR A 77 8.89 -7.15 -19.95
C TYR A 77 9.21 -8.19 -21.04
N LYS A 78 8.46 -9.30 -21.07
CA LYS A 78 8.61 -10.35 -22.08
C LYS A 78 8.36 -9.91 -23.53
N ARG A 79 7.65 -8.80 -23.76
CA ARG A 79 7.39 -8.30 -25.13
C ARG A 79 8.51 -7.41 -25.67
N HIS A 80 9.33 -6.83 -24.78
CA HIS A 80 10.31 -5.80 -25.15
C HIS A 80 11.75 -6.21 -24.86
N GLU A 81 11.97 -7.02 -23.82
CA GLU A 81 13.30 -7.37 -23.30
C GLU A 81 13.61 -8.87 -23.42
N TYR A 82 12.73 -9.66 -24.04
CA TYR A 82 12.92 -11.09 -24.29
C TYR A 82 12.52 -11.46 -25.73
#